data_AF-A0A8S2WVD7-F1
#
_entry.id   AF-A0A8S2WVD7-F1
#
_cell.length_a   1.000
_cell.length_b   1.000
_cell.length_c   1.000
_cell.angle_alpha   90.00
_cell.angle_beta   90.00
_cell.angle_gamma   90.00
#
_symmetry.space_group_name_H-M   'P 1'
#
loop_
_entity.id
_entity.type
_entity.pdbx_description
1 polymer ?
#
loop_
_entity_poly.entity_id
_entity_poly.type
_entity_poly.pdbx_seq_one_letter_code
_entity_poly.pdbx_strand_id
1 'polypeptide(L)'
;GGRLSDYIKSKRVDFREALHISRQLLSLIKEIHRLKIIHRDIQPKNILIWPRPIPGEFDFMLINFSSSCIIDHKKHLSIQDIDEPLGNSFYLMPQFEKPQNDSDQRVKQFQINPTIDVTGICAILFWLITGREPKECKNIWGQPPHQCHQNLKIIEKKIAEVTAFRMEMKINEHLKNHLLLTFDHCFADPNQQWTLEKVEYELDFMISLLTIDQKQSNYFPNIDYVNNEISSIFITLEDPFVYVISLIHHLKKEFENRYSKLIRWLNIGKGNWRYQDKQIENQDTLDFIYQGKPISIDLIWNVKFSEEQQFLMNLIAKLPKNIDFELPLGTWGRNQQTSGFEVILRFFEIEMKILINILFQSIKT
;
A
#
# COMPACT_ATOMS: atom_id res chain seq x y z
N GLY A 1 -26.66 -12.38 -3.21
CA GLY A 1 -25.65 -11.80 -2.30
C GLY A 1 -26.11 -11.96 -0.88
N GLY A 2 -25.35 -11.41 0.06
CA GLY A 2 -25.59 -11.55 1.50
C GLY A 2 -24.61 -10.69 2.28
N ARG A 3 -24.52 -10.89 3.60
CA ARG A 3 -23.51 -10.19 4.40
C ARG A 3 -22.12 -10.72 4.06
N LEU A 4 -21.11 -9.84 4.11
CA LEU A 4 -19.71 -10.22 3.94
C LEU A 4 -19.29 -11.26 4.99
N SER A 5 -19.83 -11.18 6.21
CA SER A 5 -19.62 -12.21 7.25
C SER A 5 -20.02 -13.62 6.80
N ASP A 6 -21.11 -13.73 6.06
CA ASP A 6 -21.64 -15.02 5.61
C ASP A 6 -20.85 -15.50 4.39
N TYR A 7 -20.46 -14.57 3.53
CA TYR A 7 -19.58 -14.83 2.39
C TYR A 7 -18.23 -15.44 2.84
N ILE A 8 -17.54 -14.81 3.79
CA ILE A 8 -16.25 -15.28 4.31
C ILE A 8 -16.36 -16.67 4.95
N LYS A 9 -17.47 -16.95 5.65
CA LYS A 9 -17.69 -18.24 6.32
C LYS A 9 -18.09 -19.36 5.38
N SER A 10 -18.78 -19.04 4.27
CA SER A 10 -19.34 -20.03 3.35
C SER A 10 -18.35 -20.57 2.33
N LYS A 11 -17.22 -19.89 2.10
CA LYS A 11 -16.23 -20.32 1.10
C LYS A 11 -14.80 -19.98 1.49
N ARG A 12 -13.85 -20.67 0.87
CA ARG A 12 -12.43 -20.31 0.94
C ARG A 12 -12.17 -19.10 0.05
N VAL A 13 -11.79 -17.98 0.65
CA VAL A 13 -11.29 -16.78 -0.05
C VAL A 13 -9.78 -16.96 -0.29
N ASP A 14 -9.33 -16.78 -1.53
CA ASP A 14 -7.89 -16.80 -1.83
C ASP A 14 -7.24 -15.41 -1.62
N PHE A 15 -5.92 -15.34 -1.73
CA PHE A 15 -5.18 -14.10 -1.47
C PHE A 15 -5.51 -12.98 -2.47
N ARG A 16 -5.71 -13.31 -3.75
CA ARG A 16 -6.04 -12.32 -4.79
C ARG A 16 -7.43 -11.75 -4.55
N GLU A 17 -8.39 -12.62 -4.28
CA GLU A 17 -9.75 -12.25 -3.97
C GLU A 17 -9.82 -11.36 -2.72
N ALA A 18 -9.06 -11.69 -1.68
CA ALA A 18 -8.98 -10.88 -0.46
C ALA A 18 -8.53 -9.44 -0.77
N LEU A 19 -7.47 -9.27 -1.56
CA LEU A 19 -7.00 -7.95 -2.00
C LEU A 19 -8.05 -7.21 -2.83
N HIS A 20 -8.69 -7.88 -3.79
CA HIS A 20 -9.71 -7.26 -4.64
C HIS A 20 -10.96 -6.82 -3.86
N ILE A 21 -11.42 -7.62 -2.90
CA ILE A 21 -12.53 -7.25 -2.01
C ILE A 21 -12.13 -6.01 -1.21
N SER A 22 -10.98 -6.03 -0.53
CA SER A 22 -10.54 -4.90 0.30
C SER A 22 -10.32 -3.63 -0.52
N ARG A 23 -9.78 -3.74 -1.74
CA ARG A 23 -9.58 -2.60 -2.64
C ARG A 23 -10.88 -1.94 -3.08
N GLN A 24 -11.89 -2.74 -3.42
CA GLN A 24 -13.23 -2.23 -3.78
C GLN A 24 -13.96 -1.66 -2.56
N LEU A 25 -13.76 -2.22 -1.38
CA LEU A 25 -14.26 -1.62 -0.14
C LEU A 25 -13.62 -0.27 0.17
N LEU A 26 -12.31 -0.08 -0.07
CA LEU A 26 -11.70 1.24 0.02
C LEU A 26 -12.34 2.24 -0.95
N SER A 27 -12.65 1.83 -2.19
CA SER A 27 -13.38 2.68 -3.13
C SER A 27 -14.77 3.08 -2.62
N LEU A 28 -15.50 2.15 -1.99
CA LEU A 28 -16.78 2.44 -1.34
C LEU A 28 -16.60 3.47 -0.21
N ILE A 29 -15.63 3.28 0.67
CA ILE A 29 -15.35 4.20 1.78
C ILE A 29 -14.90 5.58 1.28
N LYS A 30 -14.11 5.65 0.21
CA LYS A 30 -13.69 6.90 -0.43
C LYS A 30 -14.89 7.73 -0.87
N GLU A 31 -15.93 7.10 -1.43
CA GLU A 31 -17.18 7.80 -1.79
C GLU A 31 -17.96 8.30 -0.57
N ILE A 32 -18.02 7.50 0.51
CA ILE A 32 -18.66 7.93 1.77
C ILE A 32 -17.90 9.12 2.39
N HIS A 33 -16.58 9.08 2.41
CA HIS A 33 -15.72 10.16 2.91
C HIS A 33 -15.82 11.43 2.07
N ARG A 34 -16.02 11.30 0.75
CA ARG A 34 -16.28 12.44 -0.15
C ARG A 34 -17.55 13.20 0.23
N LEU A 35 -18.57 12.49 0.72
CA LEU A 35 -19.78 13.08 1.30
C LEU A 35 -19.59 13.60 2.72
N LYS A 36 -18.36 13.62 3.23
CA LYS A 36 -17.98 14.02 4.59
C LYS A 36 -18.61 13.15 5.67
N ILE A 37 -18.93 11.90 5.35
CA ILE A 37 -19.45 10.93 6.32
C ILE A 37 -18.29 10.03 6.75
N ILE A 38 -18.18 9.74 8.05
CA ILE A 38 -17.34 8.66 8.57
C ILE A 38 -18.30 7.60 9.14
N HIS A 39 -18.12 6.34 8.74
CA HIS A 39 -19.04 5.29 9.14
C HIS A 39 -18.85 4.87 10.61
N ARG A 40 -17.58 4.75 11.05
CA ARG A 40 -17.12 4.37 12.41
C ARG A 40 -17.47 2.95 12.88
N ASP A 41 -18.34 2.24 12.15
CA ASP A 41 -18.68 0.84 12.43
C ASP A 41 -18.44 -0.08 11.20
N ILE A 42 -17.26 0.02 10.60
CA ILE A 42 -16.88 -0.84 9.48
C ILE A 42 -16.56 -2.25 9.98
N GLN A 43 -17.42 -3.20 9.62
CA GLN A 43 -17.27 -4.60 9.94
C GLN A 43 -18.07 -5.48 8.98
N PRO A 44 -17.74 -6.78 8.85
CA PRO A 44 -18.33 -7.68 7.85
C PRO A 44 -19.85 -7.85 7.92
N LYS A 45 -20.48 -7.71 9.10
CA LYS A 45 -21.95 -7.80 9.21
C LYS A 45 -22.68 -6.57 8.66
N ASN A 46 -21.98 -5.43 8.53
CA ASN A 46 -22.50 -4.15 8.04
C ASN A 46 -22.19 -3.94 6.54
N ILE A 47 -21.63 -4.95 5.86
CA ILE A 47 -21.32 -4.89 4.45
C ILE A 47 -22.09 -5.99 3.75
N LEU A 48 -22.90 -5.63 2.76
CA LEU A 48 -23.50 -6.57 1.84
C LEU A 48 -22.61 -6.73 0.62
N ILE A 49 -22.49 -7.95 0.13
CA ILE A 49 -21.65 -8.33 -1.02
C ILE A 49 -22.44 -9.19 -2.02
N TRP A 50 -22.25 -8.90 -3.30
CA TRP A 50 -22.74 -9.73 -4.41
C TRP A 50 -21.61 -9.93 -5.43
N PRO A 51 -21.25 -11.18 -5.78
CA PRO A 51 -20.30 -11.42 -6.86
C PRO A 51 -20.92 -10.97 -8.19
N ARG A 52 -20.11 -10.31 -9.04
CA ARG A 52 -20.47 -10.00 -10.41
C ARG A 52 -20.12 -11.16 -11.35
N PRO A 53 -20.61 -11.15 -12.60
CA PRO A 53 -20.23 -12.15 -13.61
C PRO A 53 -18.72 -12.12 -13.94
N ILE A 54 -18.07 -10.97 -13.73
CA ILE A 54 -16.63 -10.81 -13.94
C ILE A 54 -15.89 -11.34 -12.70
N PRO A 55 -14.98 -12.32 -12.83
CA PRO A 55 -14.22 -12.85 -11.70
C PRO A 55 -13.44 -11.76 -10.96
N GLY A 56 -13.56 -11.72 -9.63
CA GLY A 56 -12.91 -10.73 -8.78
C GLY A 56 -13.64 -9.39 -8.64
N GLU A 57 -14.72 -9.17 -9.39
CA GLU A 57 -15.58 -7.99 -9.22
C GLU A 57 -16.78 -8.28 -8.31
N PHE A 58 -17.11 -7.28 -7.49
CA PHE A 58 -18.18 -7.37 -6.51
C PHE A 58 -18.97 -6.07 -6.46
N ASP A 59 -20.28 -6.21 -6.23
CA ASP A 59 -21.09 -5.11 -5.74
C ASP A 59 -21.07 -5.10 -4.21
N PHE A 60 -20.95 -3.89 -3.65
CA PHE A 60 -20.99 -3.68 -2.22
C PHE A 60 -22.06 -2.66 -1.85
N MET A 61 -22.67 -2.89 -0.69
CA MET A 61 -23.53 -1.91 -0.04
C MET A 61 -23.17 -1.85 1.43
N LEU A 62 -22.83 -0.64 1.90
CA LEU A 62 -22.64 -0.36 3.31
C LEU A 62 -24.00 -0.10 3.95
N ILE A 63 -24.24 -0.72 5.10
CA ILE A 63 -25.47 -0.58 5.88
C ILE A 63 -25.12 -0.21 7.32
N ASN A 64 -26.13 0.23 8.08
CA ASN A 64 -26.02 0.54 9.51
C ASN A 64 -25.17 1.78 9.85
N PHE A 65 -25.67 2.96 9.48
CA PHE A 65 -25.04 4.27 9.75
C PHE A 65 -25.38 4.85 11.13
N SER A 66 -25.92 4.05 12.07
CA SER A 66 -26.34 4.57 13.40
C SER A 66 -25.19 5.23 14.15
N SER A 67 -23.98 4.66 14.01
CA SER A 67 -22.77 5.15 14.65
C SER A 67 -21.98 6.11 13.74
N SER A 68 -22.49 6.52 12.59
CA SER A 68 -21.76 7.40 11.67
C SER A 68 -21.75 8.86 12.15
N CYS A 69 -20.82 9.66 11.64
CA CYS A 69 -20.80 11.10 11.86
C CYS A 69 -20.57 11.87 10.56
N ILE A 70 -21.02 13.12 10.51
CA ILE A 70 -20.85 14.03 9.38
C ILE A 70 -19.84 15.10 9.77
N ILE A 71 -18.70 15.17 9.08
CA ILE A 71 -17.67 16.19 9.26
C ILE A 71 -18.11 17.47 8.53
N ASP A 72 -18.82 18.36 9.22
CA ASP A 72 -19.05 19.71 8.72
C ASP A 72 -17.85 20.60 9.10
N HIS A 73 -17.24 21.29 8.13
CA HIS A 73 -16.18 22.26 8.40
C HIS A 73 -16.74 23.63 8.82
N LYS A 74 -18.03 23.89 8.59
CA LYS A 74 -18.72 25.17 8.91
C LYS A 74 -19.42 25.16 10.25
N LYS A 75 -19.86 23.99 10.71
CA LYS A 75 -20.24 23.75 12.09
C LYS A 75 -19.05 23.09 12.73
N HIS A 76 -18.38 23.74 13.68
CA HIS A 76 -17.56 22.99 14.62
C HIS A 76 -18.47 21.88 15.16
N LEU A 77 -18.27 20.63 14.73
CA LEU A 77 -18.83 19.50 15.44
C LEU A 77 -18.40 19.71 16.87
N SER A 78 -19.35 20.03 17.74
CA SER A 78 -19.10 20.01 19.16
C SER A 78 -18.69 18.58 19.43
N ILE A 79 -17.41 18.40 19.76
CA ILE A 79 -16.83 17.18 20.33
C ILE A 79 -17.74 16.62 21.46
N GLN A 80 -18.59 17.48 22.05
CA GLN A 80 -19.60 17.18 23.06
C GLN A 80 -20.81 16.34 22.56
N ASP A 81 -21.09 16.23 21.26
CA ASP A 81 -22.27 15.46 20.77
C ASP A 81 -21.99 13.97 20.52
N ILE A 82 -20.75 13.51 20.77
CA ILE A 82 -20.33 12.11 20.59
C ILE A 82 -20.22 11.45 21.95
N ASP A 83 -21.37 11.10 22.53
CA ASP A 83 -21.46 10.42 23.84
C ASP A 83 -21.91 8.96 23.73
N GLU A 84 -22.08 8.44 22.51
CA GLU A 84 -22.38 7.02 22.30
C GLU A 84 -21.13 6.13 22.49
N PRO A 85 -21.27 4.95 23.11
CA PRO A 85 -20.20 3.97 23.16
C PRO A 85 -19.90 3.50 21.73
N LEU A 86 -18.75 3.92 21.21
CA LEU A 86 -18.26 3.50 19.90
C LEU A 86 -17.42 2.23 20.03
N GLY A 87 -17.53 1.35 19.05
CA GLY A 87 -16.80 0.10 18.98
C GLY A 87 -17.68 -1.06 18.51
N ASN A 88 -17.05 -2.07 17.92
CA ASN A 88 -17.72 -3.32 17.59
C ASN A 88 -16.95 -4.51 18.14
N SER A 89 -17.64 -5.65 18.22
CA SER A 89 -17.05 -6.90 18.70
C SER A 89 -16.12 -7.57 17.68
N PHE A 90 -16.04 -7.06 16.46
CA PHE A 90 -15.21 -7.64 15.39
C PHE A 90 -13.75 -7.25 15.56
N TYR A 91 -13.49 -5.98 15.87
CA TYR A 91 -12.16 -5.47 16.17
C TYR A 91 -12.26 -4.30 17.14
N LEU A 92 -11.67 -4.44 18.33
CA LEU A 92 -11.42 -3.33 19.22
C LEU A 92 -10.39 -2.44 18.54
N MET A 93 -10.78 -1.21 18.17
CA MET A 93 -9.94 -0.35 17.33
C MET A 93 -9.04 0.55 18.20
N PRO A 94 -7.81 0.89 17.76
CA PRO A 94 -6.90 1.72 18.54
C PRO A 94 -7.48 3.11 18.85
N GLN A 95 -8.37 3.62 18.00
CA GLN A 95 -9.01 4.93 18.14
C GLN A 95 -10.06 4.97 19.26
N PHE A 96 -10.54 3.82 19.72
CA PHE A 96 -11.53 3.72 20.81
C PHE A 96 -10.91 3.39 22.16
N GLU A 97 -9.62 3.01 22.18
CA GLU A 97 -8.89 2.84 23.43
C GLU A 97 -8.63 4.21 24.06
N LYS A 98 -8.77 4.31 25.39
CA LYS A 98 -8.42 5.50 26.18
C LYS A 98 -7.03 5.29 26.76
N PRO A 99 -5.95 5.88 26.21
CA PRO A 99 -4.65 5.84 26.86
C PRO A 99 -4.75 6.51 28.23
N GLN A 100 -4.09 5.96 29.25
CA GLN A 100 -4.14 6.48 30.62
C GLN A 100 -3.74 7.96 30.76
N ASN A 101 -3.04 8.51 29.75
CA ASN A 101 -2.48 9.86 29.74
C ASN A 101 -3.09 10.81 28.68
N ASP A 102 -4.09 10.38 27.91
CA ASP A 102 -4.69 11.22 26.87
C ASP A 102 -5.95 11.93 27.35
N SER A 103 -6.10 13.19 26.92
CA SER A 103 -7.29 13.97 27.24
C SER A 103 -8.51 13.44 26.49
N ASP A 104 -9.69 13.55 27.11
CA ASP A 104 -10.97 13.18 26.48
C ASP A 104 -11.17 13.85 25.12
N GLN A 105 -10.66 15.08 24.95
CA GLN A 105 -10.72 15.81 23.70
C GLN A 105 -9.89 15.15 22.60
N ARG A 106 -8.70 14.64 22.91
CA ARG A 106 -7.82 13.98 21.93
C ARG A 106 -8.38 12.63 21.48
N VAL A 107 -8.91 11.85 22.40
CA VAL A 107 -9.59 10.59 22.08
C VAL A 107 -10.76 10.85 21.14
N LYS A 108 -11.60 11.86 21.43
CA LYS A 108 -12.71 12.23 20.55
C LYS A 108 -12.26 12.71 19.17
N GLN A 109 -11.07 13.34 19.03
CA GLN A 109 -10.50 13.68 17.73
C GLN A 109 -10.14 12.43 16.91
N PHE A 110 -9.59 11.38 17.54
CA PHE A 110 -9.31 10.12 16.86
C PHE A 110 -10.58 9.40 16.40
N GLN A 111 -11.65 9.50 17.19
CA GLN A 111 -12.95 8.89 16.85
C GLN A 111 -13.67 9.56 15.67
N ILE A 112 -13.25 10.77 15.28
CA ILE A 112 -13.73 11.46 14.07
C ILE A 112 -12.66 11.52 12.98
N ASN A 113 -11.59 10.74 13.10
CA ASN A 113 -10.61 10.63 12.04
C ASN A 113 -11.08 9.62 10.98
N PRO A 114 -11.12 9.98 9.68
CA PRO A 114 -11.48 9.05 8.60
C PRO A 114 -10.65 7.75 8.57
N THR A 115 -9.44 7.74 9.14
CA THR A 115 -8.60 6.52 9.24
C THR A 115 -9.30 5.38 9.99
N ILE A 116 -10.32 5.66 10.79
CA ILE A 116 -11.09 4.63 11.49
C ILE A 116 -11.75 3.65 10.53
N ASP A 117 -12.37 4.14 9.45
CA ASP A 117 -13.00 3.26 8.46
C ASP A 117 -11.94 2.45 7.70
N VAL A 118 -10.77 3.04 7.47
CA VAL A 118 -9.61 2.40 6.83
C VAL A 118 -9.08 1.25 7.69
N THR A 119 -8.89 1.48 9.00
CA THR A 119 -8.51 0.43 9.94
C THR A 119 -9.53 -0.72 9.94
N GLY A 120 -10.83 -0.40 9.86
CA GLY A 120 -11.90 -1.40 9.73
C GLY A 120 -11.73 -2.27 8.48
N ILE A 121 -11.42 -1.66 7.32
CA ILE A 121 -11.12 -2.40 6.08
C ILE A 121 -9.86 -3.26 6.21
N CYS A 122 -8.79 -2.78 6.87
CA CYS A 122 -7.59 -3.58 7.11
C CYS A 122 -7.89 -4.78 8.04
N ALA A 123 -8.75 -4.62 9.05
CA ALA A 123 -9.21 -5.73 9.90
C ALA A 123 -10.01 -6.78 9.10
N ILE A 124 -10.82 -6.33 8.13
CA ILE A 124 -11.51 -7.23 7.20
C ILE A 124 -10.52 -7.96 6.27
N LEU A 125 -9.52 -7.25 5.71
CA LEU A 125 -8.46 -7.86 4.91
C LEU A 125 -7.72 -8.95 5.68
N PHE A 126 -7.37 -8.67 6.94
CA PHE A 126 -6.75 -9.64 7.82
C PHE A 126 -7.63 -10.89 7.99
N TRP A 127 -8.94 -10.71 8.19
CA TRP A 127 -9.85 -11.86 8.32
C TRP A 127 -10.01 -12.64 7.01
N LEU A 128 -10.10 -11.95 5.87
CA LEU A 128 -10.17 -12.58 4.54
C LEU A 128 -8.95 -13.48 4.28
N ILE A 129 -7.76 -13.02 4.67
CA ILE A 129 -6.50 -13.77 4.45
C ILE A 129 -6.36 -14.91 5.46
N THR A 130 -6.59 -14.64 6.75
CA THR A 130 -6.26 -15.60 7.82
C THR A 130 -7.40 -16.53 8.21
N GLY A 131 -8.64 -16.17 7.89
CA GLY A 131 -9.84 -16.83 8.39
C GLY A 131 -10.10 -16.59 9.89
N ARG A 132 -9.28 -15.76 10.55
CA ARG A 132 -9.39 -15.43 11.98
C ARG A 132 -9.79 -13.98 12.18
N GLU A 133 -10.73 -13.74 13.08
CA GLU A 133 -11.09 -12.39 13.50
C GLU A 133 -9.91 -11.78 14.30
N PRO A 134 -9.54 -10.52 14.06
CA PRO A 134 -8.43 -9.89 14.76
C PRO A 134 -8.76 -9.65 16.24
N LYS A 135 -10.02 -9.33 16.57
CA LYS A 135 -10.57 -9.03 17.92
C LYS A 135 -9.93 -7.87 18.67
N GLU A 136 -8.62 -7.84 18.81
CA GLU A 136 -7.84 -6.88 19.59
C GLU A 136 -6.67 -6.34 18.77
N CYS A 137 -6.25 -5.10 19.03
CA CYS A 137 -5.12 -4.46 18.34
C CYS A 137 -3.77 -5.10 18.65
N LYS A 138 -3.61 -5.60 19.87
CA LYS A 138 -2.39 -6.22 20.38
C LYS A 138 -2.80 -7.33 21.34
N ASN A 139 -2.06 -8.43 21.32
CA ASN A 139 -2.21 -9.49 22.30
C ASN A 139 -1.57 -9.10 23.65
N ILE A 140 -1.61 -10.02 24.63
CA ILE A 140 -0.99 -9.83 25.96
C ILE A 140 0.53 -9.57 25.93
N TRP A 141 1.20 -9.84 24.81
CA TRP A 141 2.63 -9.59 24.59
C TRP A 141 2.89 -8.30 23.80
N GLY A 142 1.85 -7.49 23.56
CA GLY A 142 1.95 -6.26 22.78
C GLY A 142 2.08 -6.47 21.28
N GLN A 143 1.91 -7.70 20.78
CA GLN A 143 2.06 -8.01 19.35
C GLN A 143 0.73 -7.82 18.62
N PRO A 144 0.72 -7.13 17.47
CA PRO A 144 -0.49 -7.00 16.66
C PRO A 144 -0.89 -8.32 15.99
N PRO A 145 -2.16 -8.46 15.55
CA PRO A 145 -2.71 -9.73 15.05
C PRO A 145 -1.88 -10.41 13.96
N HIS A 146 -1.31 -9.65 13.02
CA HIS A 146 -0.54 -10.17 11.89
C HIS A 146 0.88 -10.62 12.26
N GLN A 147 1.43 -10.12 13.37
CA GLN A 147 2.76 -10.52 13.86
C GLN A 147 2.70 -11.75 14.79
N CYS A 148 1.51 -12.20 15.19
CA CYS A 148 1.36 -13.48 15.87
C CYS A 148 1.86 -14.63 15.00
N HIS A 149 2.77 -15.47 15.51
CA HIS A 149 3.42 -16.57 14.78
C HIS A 149 2.48 -17.45 13.95
N GLN A 150 1.32 -17.81 14.50
CA GLN A 150 0.35 -18.63 13.79
C GLN A 150 -0.28 -17.91 12.60
N ASN A 151 -0.57 -16.61 12.74
CA ASN A 151 -1.20 -15.82 11.69
C ASN A 151 -0.19 -15.49 10.59
N LEU A 152 1.07 -15.19 10.97
CA LEU A 152 2.16 -14.98 10.03
C LEU A 152 2.37 -16.22 9.13
N LYS A 153 2.38 -17.43 9.71
CA LYS A 153 2.45 -18.68 8.92
C LYS A 153 1.30 -18.85 7.94
N ILE A 154 0.08 -18.44 8.31
CA ILE A 154 -1.08 -18.51 7.40
C ILE A 154 -0.92 -17.50 6.26
N ILE A 155 -0.48 -16.27 6.55
CA ILE A 155 -0.19 -15.24 5.55
C ILE A 155 0.86 -15.74 4.56
N GLU A 156 2.00 -16.24 5.05
CA GLU A 156 3.08 -16.77 4.21
C GLU A 156 2.60 -17.91 3.32
N LYS A 157 1.77 -18.82 3.87
CA LYS A 157 1.15 -19.90 3.10
C LYS A 157 0.22 -19.37 2.00
N LYS A 158 -0.66 -18.41 2.32
CA LYS A 158 -1.61 -17.81 1.35
C LYS A 158 -0.90 -17.09 0.21
N ILE A 159 0.19 -16.39 0.51
CA ILE A 159 1.03 -15.74 -0.50
C ILE A 159 1.68 -16.81 -1.39
N ALA A 160 2.32 -17.83 -0.78
CA ALA A 160 2.96 -18.91 -1.52
C ALA A 160 1.98 -19.65 -2.45
N GLU A 161 0.73 -19.84 -2.03
CA GLU A 161 -0.31 -20.48 -2.87
C GLU A 161 -0.59 -19.72 -4.16
N VAL A 162 -0.56 -18.38 -4.16
CA VAL A 162 -0.86 -17.56 -5.36
C VAL A 162 0.37 -17.23 -6.22
N THR A 163 1.56 -17.53 -5.72
CA THR A 163 2.83 -17.29 -6.39
C THR A 163 3.60 -18.57 -6.73
N ALA A 164 3.10 -19.75 -6.36
CA ALA A 164 3.77 -21.04 -6.54
C ALA A 164 4.28 -21.28 -7.97
N PHE A 165 3.57 -20.77 -8.99
CA PHE A 165 3.94 -20.91 -10.41
C PHE A 165 5.03 -19.94 -10.87
N ARG A 166 5.38 -18.92 -10.07
CA ARG A 166 6.28 -17.84 -10.49
C ARG A 166 7.74 -18.08 -10.17
N MET A 167 8.07 -19.08 -9.36
CA MET A 167 9.44 -19.47 -8.96
C MET A 167 10.37 -18.32 -8.50
N GLU A 168 9.82 -17.13 -8.20
CA GLU A 168 10.58 -15.97 -7.76
C GLU A 168 10.33 -15.76 -6.26
N MET A 169 11.22 -16.30 -5.40
CA MET A 169 11.12 -16.11 -3.94
C MET A 169 10.98 -14.65 -3.53
N LYS A 170 11.49 -13.72 -4.35
CA LYS A 170 11.40 -12.28 -4.14
C LYS A 170 9.99 -11.72 -4.24
N ILE A 171 9.14 -12.24 -5.12
CA ILE A 171 7.74 -11.79 -5.21
C ILE A 171 7.01 -12.10 -3.90
N ASN A 172 7.26 -13.27 -3.31
CA ASN A 172 6.64 -13.66 -2.03
C ASN A 172 7.08 -12.72 -0.91
N GLU A 173 8.37 -12.43 -0.87
CA GLU A 173 8.95 -11.53 0.11
C GLU A 173 8.38 -10.11 -0.03
N HIS A 174 8.31 -9.58 -1.24
CA HIS A 174 7.72 -8.27 -1.51
C HIS A 174 6.24 -8.21 -1.14
N LEU A 175 5.41 -9.15 -1.60
CA LEU A 175 3.99 -9.20 -1.21
C LEU A 175 3.82 -9.27 0.30
N LYS A 176 4.67 -10.05 0.99
CA LYS A 176 4.64 -10.16 2.43
C LYS A 176 5.00 -8.83 3.08
N ASN A 177 6.08 -8.17 2.64
CA ASN A 177 6.56 -6.93 3.23
C ASN A 177 5.52 -5.81 3.09
N HIS A 178 4.94 -5.62 1.91
CA HIS A 178 3.88 -4.64 1.67
C HIS A 178 2.63 -4.90 2.54
N LEU A 179 2.19 -6.16 2.62
CA LEU A 179 1.05 -6.53 3.44
C LEU A 179 1.29 -6.29 4.94
N LEU A 180 2.46 -6.71 5.45
CA LEU A 180 2.81 -6.54 6.86
C LEU A 180 2.96 -5.06 7.21
N LEU A 181 3.61 -4.26 6.34
CA LEU A 181 3.74 -2.82 6.52
C LEU A 181 2.35 -2.13 6.54
N THR A 182 1.46 -2.55 5.64
CA THR A 182 0.06 -2.09 5.64
C THR A 182 -0.62 -2.37 6.98
N PHE A 183 -0.49 -3.59 7.51
CA PHE A 183 -1.08 -3.95 8.80
C PHE A 183 -0.42 -3.24 9.98
N ASP A 184 0.91 -3.08 9.96
CA ASP A 184 1.66 -2.35 10.98
C ASP A 184 1.09 -0.94 11.14
N HIS A 185 0.86 -0.23 10.02
CA HIS A 185 0.28 1.11 10.07
C HIS A 185 -1.23 1.13 10.33
N CYS A 186 -2.04 0.23 9.76
CA CYS A 186 -3.48 0.25 10.04
C CYS A 186 -3.82 -0.08 11.50
N PHE A 187 -3.02 -0.95 12.14
CA PHE A 187 -3.22 -1.38 13.52
C PHE A 187 -2.35 -0.61 14.54
N ALA A 188 -1.55 0.36 14.07
CA ALA A 188 -0.79 1.25 14.93
C ALA A 188 -1.69 2.21 15.73
N ASP A 189 -1.06 2.92 16.65
CA ASP A 189 -1.67 4.03 17.37
C ASP A 189 -2.22 5.08 16.39
N PRO A 190 -3.32 5.79 16.73
CA PRO A 190 -4.01 6.68 15.79
C PRO A 190 -3.16 7.74 15.09
N ASN A 191 -2.05 8.18 15.71
CA ASN A 191 -1.15 9.18 15.12
C ASN A 191 -0.24 8.62 14.00
N GLN A 192 -0.09 7.30 13.91
CA GLN A 192 0.79 6.62 12.95
C GLN A 192 0.00 5.90 11.84
N GLN A 193 -1.32 5.95 11.92
CA GLN A 193 -2.19 5.28 10.97
C GLN A 193 -2.12 5.89 9.59
N TRP A 194 -2.13 5.03 8.60
CA TRP A 194 -2.16 5.43 7.21
C TRP A 194 -3.53 5.91 6.78
N THR A 195 -3.51 6.89 5.86
CA THR A 195 -4.72 7.40 5.22
C THR A 195 -5.25 6.39 4.20
N LEU A 196 -6.45 6.65 3.70
CA LEU A 196 -7.08 5.84 2.67
C LEU A 196 -6.18 5.72 1.43
N GLU A 197 -5.57 6.82 1.00
CA GLU A 197 -4.73 6.87 -0.21
C GLU A 197 -3.48 5.99 -0.09
N LYS A 198 -2.88 5.94 1.11
CA LYS A 198 -1.72 5.08 1.36
C LYS A 198 -2.09 3.60 1.35
N VAL A 199 -3.21 3.21 1.96
CA VAL A 199 -3.66 1.81 1.92
C VAL A 199 -4.12 1.43 0.52
N GLU A 200 -4.77 2.34 -0.20
CA GLU A 200 -5.18 2.16 -1.60
C GLU A 200 -3.96 1.87 -2.50
N TYR A 201 -2.87 2.62 -2.32
CA TYR A 201 -1.59 2.41 -2.98
C TYR A 201 -1.06 0.99 -2.81
N GLU A 202 -0.96 0.54 -1.57
CA GLU A 202 -0.40 -0.77 -1.23
C GLU A 202 -1.21 -1.93 -1.81
N LEU A 203 -2.54 -1.84 -1.74
CA LEU A 203 -3.42 -2.85 -2.34
C LEU A 203 -3.28 -2.85 -3.86
N ASP A 204 -3.22 -1.68 -4.51
CA ASP A 204 -2.99 -1.60 -5.95
C ASP A 204 -1.64 -2.18 -6.36
N PHE A 205 -0.59 -1.98 -5.55
CA PHE A 205 0.72 -2.55 -5.80
C PHE A 205 0.66 -4.08 -5.77
N MET A 206 0.14 -4.65 -4.68
CA MET A 206 0.04 -6.09 -4.53
C MET A 206 -0.83 -6.72 -5.63
N ILE A 207 -1.96 -6.10 -5.99
CA ILE A 207 -2.83 -6.56 -7.09
C ILE A 207 -2.09 -6.48 -8.42
N SER A 208 -1.42 -5.37 -8.71
CA SER A 208 -0.68 -5.17 -9.95
C SER A 208 0.43 -6.20 -10.08
N LEU A 209 1.20 -6.41 -9.01
CA LEU A 209 2.23 -7.42 -8.94
C LEU A 209 1.68 -8.82 -9.25
N LEU A 210 0.49 -9.16 -8.73
CA LEU A 210 -0.18 -10.43 -8.99
C LEU A 210 -0.78 -10.54 -10.40
N THR A 211 -1.12 -9.44 -11.08
CA THR A 211 -1.85 -9.46 -12.36
C THR A 211 -0.97 -9.64 -13.60
N ILE A 212 0.35 -9.46 -13.47
CA ILE A 212 1.33 -9.40 -14.56
C ILE A 212 1.37 -10.64 -15.51
N ASP A 213 0.78 -11.79 -15.14
CA ASP A 213 0.75 -13.00 -16.00
C ASP A 213 -0.58 -13.29 -16.71
N GLN A 214 -1.65 -12.52 -16.50
CA GLN A 214 -2.97 -12.92 -17.03
C GLN A 214 -3.43 -12.18 -18.28
N LYS A 215 -2.92 -10.98 -18.58
CA LYS A 215 -3.25 -10.23 -19.80
C LYS A 215 -2.12 -9.27 -20.17
N GLN A 216 -1.46 -9.50 -21.30
CA GLN A 216 -1.22 -8.38 -22.22
C GLN A 216 -2.60 -7.86 -22.61
N SER A 217 -3.18 -6.88 -21.90
CA SER A 217 -4.34 -6.07 -22.34
C SER A 217 -4.99 -5.26 -21.20
N ASN A 218 -4.95 -3.93 -21.36
CA ASN A 218 -6.03 -2.98 -21.07
C ASN A 218 -6.35 -2.55 -19.62
N TYR A 219 -5.37 -2.00 -18.88
CA TYR A 219 -5.68 -0.98 -17.85
C TYR A 219 -5.19 0.44 -18.19
N PHE A 220 -4.74 0.64 -19.44
CA PHE A 220 -4.54 1.96 -20.03
C PHE A 220 -5.19 1.97 -21.42
N PRO A 221 -5.97 3.00 -21.79
CA PRO A 221 -6.21 3.28 -23.20
C PRO A 221 -4.88 3.76 -23.80
N ASN A 222 -4.33 2.97 -24.73
CA ASN A 222 -3.15 3.26 -25.56
C ASN A 222 -1.79 3.39 -24.85
N ILE A 223 -1.26 2.28 -24.35
CA ILE A 223 0.19 2.03 -24.40
C ILE A 223 0.38 0.65 -25.04
N ASP A 224 0.27 0.63 -26.37
CA ASP A 224 0.55 -0.55 -27.17
C ASP A 224 2.05 -0.88 -27.14
N TYR A 225 2.32 -2.18 -26.99
CA TYR A 225 3.51 -2.92 -27.40
C TYR A 225 4.89 -2.27 -27.19
N VAL A 226 5.60 -2.77 -26.16
CA VAL A 226 7.05 -2.91 -26.24
C VAL A 226 7.44 -4.30 -25.72
N ASN A 227 7.38 -5.29 -26.61
CA ASN A 227 8.34 -6.38 -26.56
C ASN A 227 9.67 -5.77 -27.03
N ASN A 228 10.67 -5.68 -26.16
CA ASN A 228 12.05 -5.52 -26.60
C ASN A 228 12.94 -6.35 -25.69
N GLU A 229 13.80 -7.15 -26.30
CA GLU A 229 14.91 -7.83 -25.66
C GLU A 229 15.76 -6.78 -24.93
N ILE A 230 15.80 -6.86 -23.61
CA ILE A 230 16.67 -6.02 -22.78
C ILE A 230 18.03 -6.70 -22.78
N SER A 231 19.05 -5.99 -23.25
CA SER A 231 20.43 -6.43 -23.13
C SER A 231 20.77 -6.64 -21.65
N SER A 232 21.18 -7.85 -21.28
CA SER A 232 21.63 -8.16 -19.91
C SER A 232 22.74 -7.18 -19.48
N ILE A 233 22.45 -6.30 -18.53
CA ILE A 233 23.43 -5.35 -18.01
C ILE A 233 24.33 -6.09 -17.01
N PHE A 234 25.61 -6.24 -17.34
CA PHE A 234 26.62 -6.70 -16.41
C PHE A 234 27.25 -5.50 -15.70
N ILE A 235 26.89 -5.29 -14.43
CA ILE A 235 27.55 -4.31 -13.56
C ILE A 235 28.60 -5.05 -12.72
N THR A 236 29.83 -5.18 -13.24
CA THR A 236 30.95 -5.72 -12.46
C THR A 236 31.65 -4.59 -11.72
N LEU A 237 31.34 -4.42 -10.44
CA LEU A 237 32.00 -3.43 -9.58
C LEU A 237 32.27 -4.02 -8.19
N GLU A 238 33.54 -3.95 -7.75
CA GLU A 238 33.97 -4.41 -6.42
C GLU A 238 33.42 -3.52 -5.30
N ASP A 239 33.16 -2.25 -5.61
CA ASP A 239 32.63 -1.27 -4.67
C ASP A 239 31.08 -1.29 -4.63
N PRO A 240 30.46 -1.63 -3.48
CA PRO A 240 29.00 -1.58 -3.29
C PRO A 240 28.37 -0.24 -3.63
N PHE A 241 29.08 0.86 -3.35
CA PHE A 241 28.59 2.21 -3.56
C PHE A 241 28.41 2.46 -5.06
N VAL A 242 29.44 2.15 -5.84
CA VAL A 242 29.42 2.34 -7.30
C VAL A 242 28.40 1.40 -7.94
N TYR A 243 28.25 0.17 -7.44
CA TYR A 243 27.20 -0.75 -7.89
C TYR A 243 25.79 -0.17 -7.69
N VAL A 244 25.46 0.31 -6.49
CA VAL A 244 24.12 0.86 -6.19
C VAL A 244 23.82 2.12 -7.00
N ILE A 245 24.79 3.02 -7.14
CA ILE A 245 24.62 4.22 -7.97
C ILE A 245 24.38 3.84 -9.43
N SER A 246 25.17 2.88 -9.94
CA SER A 246 25.01 2.38 -11.31
C SER A 246 23.65 1.71 -11.51
N LEU A 247 23.22 0.89 -10.56
CA LEU A 247 21.90 0.26 -10.56
C LEU A 247 20.78 1.30 -10.62
N ILE A 248 20.78 2.28 -9.71
CA ILE A 248 19.77 3.35 -9.68
C ILE A 248 19.80 4.17 -10.98
N HIS A 249 20.98 4.48 -11.51
CA HIS A 249 21.11 5.17 -12.78
C HIS A 249 20.46 4.38 -13.93
N HIS A 250 20.72 3.08 -14.03
CA HIS A 250 20.11 2.23 -15.05
C HIS A 250 18.61 2.10 -14.87
N LEU A 251 18.09 1.94 -13.64
CA LEU A 251 16.65 1.94 -13.36
C LEU A 251 15.98 3.22 -13.87
N LYS A 252 16.55 4.39 -13.56
CA LYS A 252 16.04 5.69 -14.02
C LYS A 252 16.03 5.79 -15.54
N LYS A 253 17.15 5.41 -16.18
CA LYS A 253 17.32 5.51 -17.63
C LYS A 253 16.38 4.57 -18.38
N GLU A 254 16.25 3.32 -17.92
CA GLU A 254 15.31 2.36 -18.51
C GLU A 254 13.86 2.82 -18.37
N PHE A 255 13.49 3.33 -17.19
CA PHE A 255 12.16 3.89 -16.97
C PHE A 255 11.91 5.10 -17.87
N GLU A 256 12.82 6.07 -17.92
CA GLU A 256 12.69 7.23 -18.80
C GLU A 256 12.62 6.83 -20.27
N ASN A 257 13.44 5.89 -20.75
CA ASN A 257 13.40 5.41 -22.13
C ASN A 257 12.00 4.88 -22.50
N ARG A 258 11.39 4.08 -21.61
CA ARG A 258 10.06 3.51 -21.81
C ARG A 258 8.94 4.55 -21.78
N TYR A 259 9.10 5.64 -21.02
CA TYR A 259 8.08 6.69 -20.85
C TYR A 259 8.53 8.07 -21.37
N SER A 260 9.48 8.11 -22.29
CA SER A 260 10.24 9.31 -22.71
C SER A 260 9.41 10.44 -23.30
N LYS A 261 8.18 10.15 -23.74
CA LYS A 261 7.23 11.16 -24.24
C LYS A 261 6.48 11.89 -23.12
N LEU A 262 6.47 11.35 -21.91
CA LEU A 262 5.66 11.82 -20.79
C LEU A 262 6.49 12.24 -19.58
N ILE A 263 7.67 11.63 -19.41
CA ILE A 263 8.48 11.73 -18.20
C ILE A 263 9.88 12.22 -18.57
N ARG A 264 10.43 13.11 -17.74
CA ARG A 264 11.81 13.58 -17.83
C ARG A 264 12.41 13.68 -16.43
N TRP A 265 13.60 13.16 -16.26
CA TRP A 265 14.37 13.38 -15.03
C TRP A 265 15.19 14.67 -15.16
N LEU A 266 15.05 15.59 -14.20
CA LEU A 266 15.81 16.84 -14.24
C LEU A 266 17.29 16.68 -13.85
N ASN A 267 17.63 15.62 -13.10
CA ASN A 267 18.96 15.46 -12.47
C ASN A 267 19.62 14.09 -12.72
N ILE A 268 19.42 13.48 -13.89
CA ILE A 268 20.07 12.19 -14.21
C ILE A 268 21.59 12.33 -14.09
N GLY A 269 22.17 11.63 -13.10
CA GLY A 269 23.61 11.64 -12.86
C GLY A 269 24.17 12.91 -12.20
N LYS A 270 23.33 13.85 -11.75
CA LYS A 270 23.72 15.06 -10.99
C LYS A 270 23.22 15.07 -9.54
N GLY A 271 22.72 13.92 -9.06
CA GLY A 271 22.14 13.80 -7.73
C GLY A 271 23.13 14.14 -6.61
N ASN A 272 22.61 14.70 -5.52
CA ASN A 272 23.37 14.98 -4.30
C ASN A 272 23.54 13.69 -3.50
N TRP A 273 24.37 12.76 -4.00
CA TRP A 273 24.68 11.53 -3.31
C TRP A 273 25.39 11.81 -1.98
N ARG A 274 24.83 11.27 -0.89
CA ARG A 274 25.44 11.29 0.44
C ARG A 274 25.71 9.86 0.87
N TYR A 275 26.88 9.62 1.44
CA TYR A 275 27.23 8.35 2.04
C TYR A 275 27.71 8.58 3.47
N GLN A 276 26.98 8.01 4.43
CA GLN A 276 27.34 8.07 5.83
C GLN A 276 26.80 6.80 6.53
N ASP A 277 27.58 6.22 7.45
CA ASP A 277 27.15 5.11 8.31
C ASP A 277 26.50 3.92 7.56
N LYS A 278 27.15 3.48 6.47
CA LYS A 278 26.66 2.38 5.59
C LYS A 278 25.29 2.68 4.95
N GLN A 279 24.90 3.94 4.85
CA GLN A 279 23.69 4.40 4.19
C GLN A 279 24.05 5.33 3.01
N ILE A 280 23.42 5.08 1.88
CA ILE A 280 23.43 5.97 0.71
C ILE A 280 22.09 6.69 0.66
N GLU A 281 22.14 8.01 0.51
CA GLU A 281 20.97 8.83 0.23
C GLU A 281 21.19 9.61 -1.06
N ASN A 282 20.14 9.73 -1.87
CA ASN A 282 20.14 10.62 -3.03
C ASN A 282 18.77 11.25 -3.21
N GLN A 283 18.76 12.56 -3.46
CA GLN A 283 17.55 13.30 -3.82
C GLN A 283 17.54 13.60 -5.31
N ASP A 284 16.41 13.32 -5.95
CA ASP A 284 16.13 13.66 -7.33
C ASP A 284 14.75 14.30 -7.46
N THR A 285 14.49 14.88 -8.63
CA THR A 285 13.16 15.37 -9.01
C THR A 285 12.77 14.75 -10.34
N LEU A 286 11.58 14.13 -10.37
CA LEU A 286 10.95 13.57 -11.55
C LEU A 286 9.90 14.53 -12.08
N ASP A 287 10.10 15.02 -13.30
CA ASP A 287 9.13 15.86 -14.00
C ASP A 287 8.32 15.02 -14.99
N PHE A 288 7.04 15.33 -15.09
CA PHE A 288 6.20 14.75 -16.14
C PHE A 288 5.06 15.70 -16.51
N ILE A 289 4.52 15.50 -17.72
CA ILE A 289 3.39 16.29 -18.22
C ILE A 289 2.11 15.48 -18.05
N TYR A 290 1.12 16.07 -17.40
CA TYR A 290 -0.22 15.51 -17.29
C TYR A 290 -1.27 16.50 -17.77
N GLN A 291 -2.04 16.11 -18.79
CA GLN A 291 -3.09 16.97 -19.39
C GLN A 291 -2.56 18.36 -19.78
N GLY A 292 -1.31 18.43 -20.25
CA GLY A 292 -0.65 19.69 -20.61
C GLY A 292 -0.09 20.52 -19.43
N LYS A 293 -0.23 20.05 -18.18
CA LYS A 293 0.36 20.70 -16.99
C LYS A 293 1.63 19.98 -16.55
N PRO A 294 2.73 20.71 -16.27
CA PRO A 294 3.92 20.14 -15.68
C PRO A 294 3.69 19.80 -14.21
N ILE A 295 4.16 18.63 -13.78
CA ILE A 295 4.15 18.16 -12.39
C ILE A 295 5.55 17.67 -12.06
N SER A 296 5.98 17.91 -10.82
CA SER A 296 7.26 17.45 -10.29
C SER A 296 7.02 16.64 -9.01
N ILE A 297 7.78 15.55 -8.85
CA ILE A 297 7.83 14.73 -7.63
C ILE A 297 9.26 14.73 -7.12
N ASP A 298 9.45 14.99 -5.84
CA ASP A 298 10.75 14.81 -5.20
C ASP A 298 10.88 13.35 -4.75
N LEU A 299 11.98 12.73 -5.15
CA LEU A 299 12.28 11.33 -4.92
C LEU A 299 13.55 11.22 -4.09
N ILE A 300 13.47 10.57 -2.93
CA ILE A 300 14.59 10.36 -2.02
C ILE A 300 14.90 8.86 -1.98
N TRP A 301 16.01 8.49 -2.59
CA TRP A 301 16.55 7.14 -2.52
C TRP A 301 17.25 6.96 -1.19
N ASN A 302 16.94 5.88 -0.49
CA ASN A 302 17.61 5.48 0.74
C ASN A 302 18.05 4.02 0.62
N VAL A 303 19.35 3.79 0.63
CA VAL A 303 19.93 2.44 0.54
C VAL A 303 20.79 2.16 1.75
N LYS A 304 20.44 1.14 2.52
CA LYS A 304 21.19 0.72 3.72
C LYS A 304 21.91 -0.59 3.45
N PHE A 305 23.23 -0.63 3.66
CA PHE A 305 24.02 -1.87 3.53
C PHE A 305 24.00 -2.66 4.83
N SER A 306 23.83 -3.98 4.71
CA SER A 306 24.04 -4.92 5.80
C SER A 306 25.48 -5.47 5.79
N GLU A 307 25.85 -6.18 6.86
CA GLU A 307 27.20 -6.76 7.00
C GLU A 307 27.44 -7.96 6.06
N GLU A 308 26.37 -8.57 5.52
CA GLU A 308 26.41 -9.81 4.72
C GLU A 308 26.41 -9.57 3.19
N GLN A 309 26.97 -8.45 2.71
CA GLN A 309 26.92 -8.04 1.30
C GLN A 309 25.51 -7.88 0.69
N GLN A 310 24.51 -7.58 1.53
CA GLN A 310 23.18 -7.22 1.08
C GLN A 310 22.93 -5.72 1.28
N PHE A 311 21.93 -5.20 0.58
CA PHE A 311 21.44 -3.85 0.79
C PHE A 311 19.91 -3.82 0.73
N LEU A 312 19.32 -3.00 1.60
CA LEU A 312 17.90 -2.65 1.56
C LEU A 312 17.75 -1.36 0.78
N MET A 313 16.94 -1.37 -0.27
CA MET A 313 16.62 -0.20 -1.07
C MET A 313 15.18 0.25 -0.78
N ASN A 314 15.04 1.52 -0.41
CA ASN A 314 13.76 2.20 -0.25
C ASN A 314 13.76 3.49 -1.07
N LEU A 315 12.61 3.87 -1.59
CA LEU A 315 12.41 5.12 -2.30
C LEU A 315 11.27 5.89 -1.62
N ILE A 316 11.51 7.13 -1.24
CA ILE A 316 10.49 7.99 -0.64
C ILE A 316 10.07 9.00 -1.70
N ALA A 317 8.79 8.98 -2.07
CA ALA A 317 8.20 9.96 -2.96
C ALA A 317 7.47 11.03 -2.17
N LYS A 318 7.94 12.27 -2.28
CA LYS A 318 7.35 13.45 -1.66
C LYS A 318 6.50 14.20 -2.67
N LEU A 319 5.20 14.23 -2.43
CA LEU A 319 4.25 14.91 -3.29
C LEU A 319 3.96 16.33 -2.80
N PRO A 320 3.51 17.23 -3.69
CA PRO A 320 2.91 18.49 -3.28
C PRO A 320 1.79 18.24 -2.25
N LYS A 321 1.75 19.03 -1.17
CA LYS A 321 0.85 18.89 0.01
C LYS A 321 1.32 17.94 1.12
N ASN A 322 2.62 17.60 1.19
CA ASN A 322 3.26 16.82 2.29
C ASN A 322 2.70 15.41 2.48
N ILE A 323 2.31 14.74 1.39
CA ILE A 323 1.99 13.31 1.44
C ILE A 323 3.22 12.56 0.92
N ASP A 324 3.88 11.86 1.84
CA ASP A 324 5.07 11.06 1.55
C ASP A 324 4.67 9.59 1.39
N PHE A 325 5.06 8.96 0.28
CA PHE A 325 4.90 7.54 0.02
C PHE A 325 6.25 6.83 0.18
N GLU A 326 6.24 5.68 0.84
CA GLU A 326 7.40 4.79 0.92
C GLU A 326 7.21 3.68 -0.11
N LEU A 327 8.21 3.48 -0.95
CA LEU A 327 8.25 2.51 -2.04
C LEU A 327 9.35 1.48 -1.71
N PRO A 328 9.03 0.42 -0.96
CA PRO A 328 10.02 -0.54 -0.49
C PRO A 328 10.47 -1.45 -1.64
N LEU A 329 11.54 -1.04 -2.32
CA LEU A 329 12.15 -1.82 -3.41
C LEU A 329 12.83 -3.11 -2.91
N GLY A 330 13.01 -3.29 -1.60
CA GLY A 330 13.35 -4.56 -0.95
C GLY A 330 14.85 -4.80 -0.74
N THR A 331 15.19 -6.03 -0.35
CA THR A 331 16.57 -6.44 0.00
C THR A 331 17.24 -7.20 -1.15
N TRP A 332 18.50 -6.86 -1.44
CA TRP A 332 19.23 -7.35 -2.61
C TRP A 332 20.66 -7.75 -2.26
N GLY A 333 21.12 -8.87 -2.81
CA GLY A 333 22.51 -9.31 -2.68
C GLY A 333 23.35 -8.92 -3.90
N ARG A 334 24.65 -8.66 -3.70
CA ARG A 334 25.58 -8.29 -4.81
C ARG A 334 25.72 -9.36 -5.90
N ASN A 335 25.47 -10.64 -5.57
CA ASN A 335 25.71 -11.77 -6.49
C ASN A 335 24.52 -12.08 -7.42
N GLN A 336 23.40 -11.35 -7.33
CA GLN A 336 22.19 -11.60 -8.13
C GLN A 336 22.19 -10.81 -9.46
N GLN A 337 23.32 -10.83 -10.17
CA GLN A 337 23.71 -9.80 -11.14
C GLN A 337 22.84 -9.66 -12.41
N THR A 338 22.09 -10.68 -12.83
CA THR A 338 21.23 -10.60 -14.04
C THR A 338 19.75 -10.83 -13.75
N SER A 339 19.40 -11.83 -12.94
CA SER A 339 18.01 -12.04 -12.52
C SER A 339 17.53 -11.00 -11.50
N GLY A 340 18.44 -10.36 -10.75
CA GLY A 340 18.09 -9.34 -9.78
C GLY A 340 17.64 -8.03 -10.43
N PHE A 341 18.34 -7.55 -11.45
CA PHE A 341 18.05 -6.25 -12.08
C PHE A 341 16.63 -6.20 -12.66
N GLU A 342 16.24 -7.22 -13.44
CA GLU A 342 14.90 -7.27 -14.05
C GLU A 342 13.79 -7.26 -13.00
N VAL A 343 13.98 -7.96 -11.88
CA VAL A 343 13.00 -7.99 -10.80
C VAL A 343 12.92 -6.62 -10.09
N ILE A 344 14.06 -5.96 -9.81
CA ILE A 344 14.05 -4.58 -9.25
C ILE A 344 13.37 -3.62 -10.21
N LEU A 345 13.73 -3.67 -11.49
CA LEU A 345 13.17 -2.79 -12.52
C LEU A 345 11.65 -2.97 -12.60
N ARG A 346 11.17 -4.22 -12.57
CA ARG A 346 9.74 -4.53 -12.53
C ARG A 346 9.06 -3.93 -11.29
N PHE A 347 9.61 -4.13 -10.10
CA PHE A 347 9.04 -3.54 -8.88
C PHE A 347 9.01 -2.02 -8.99
N PHE A 348 10.13 -1.40 -9.33
CA PHE A 348 10.24 0.03 -9.53
C PHE A 348 9.22 0.56 -10.55
N GLU A 349 9.02 -0.12 -11.68
CA GLU A 349 8.01 0.27 -12.67
C GLU A 349 6.58 0.23 -12.13
N ILE A 350 6.23 -0.82 -11.39
CA ILE A 350 4.87 -0.97 -10.82
C ILE A 350 4.65 0.15 -9.80
N GLU A 351 5.58 0.36 -8.87
CA GLU A 351 5.51 1.40 -7.84
C GLU A 351 5.32 2.78 -8.47
N MET A 352 6.19 3.13 -9.43
CA MET A 352 6.14 4.43 -10.09
C MET A 352 4.84 4.63 -10.89
N LYS A 353 4.32 3.58 -11.55
CA LYS A 353 3.04 3.67 -12.27
C LYS A 353 1.87 3.97 -11.34
N ILE A 354 1.81 3.30 -10.19
CA ILE A 354 0.74 3.49 -9.22
C ILE A 354 0.85 4.88 -8.59
N LEU A 355 2.06 5.29 -8.21
CA LEU A 355 2.33 6.62 -7.67
C LEU A 355 1.86 7.74 -8.62
N ILE A 356 2.23 7.62 -9.90
CA ILE A 356 1.81 8.56 -10.94
C ILE A 356 0.28 8.55 -11.12
N ASN A 357 -0.36 7.38 -11.03
CA ASN A 357 -1.83 7.29 -11.10
C ASN A 357 -2.53 7.97 -9.89
N ILE A 358 -1.99 7.82 -8.68
CA ILE A 358 -2.51 8.52 -7.50
C ILE A 358 -2.39 10.03 -7.68
N LEU A 359 -1.27 10.51 -8.22
CA LEU A 359 -1.09 11.92 -8.58
C LEU A 359 -2.10 12.39 -9.63
N PHE A 360 -2.39 11.56 -10.63
CA PHE A 360 -3.40 11.87 -11.64
C PHE A 360 -4.81 12.03 -11.04
N GLN A 361 -5.13 11.26 -10.00
CA GLN A 361 -6.40 11.36 -9.29
C GLN A 361 -6.45 12.59 -8.38
N SER A 362 -5.38 12.90 -7.66
CA SER A 362 -5.34 14.02 -6.71
C SER A 362 -5.38 15.40 -7.36
N ILE A 363 -5.06 15.50 -8.65
CA ILE A 363 -5.15 16.74 -9.45
C ILE A 363 -6.55 16.96 -10.02
N LYS A 364 -7.35 15.89 -10.17
CA LYS A 364 -8.74 15.97 -10.65
C LYS A 364 -9.73 16.45 -9.58
N THR A 365 -9.38 16.27 -8.31
CA THR A 365 -10.12 16.68 -7.12
C THR A 365 -9.63 18.02 -6.60
#